data_AF-A0A5B2TS18-F1
#
_entry.id   AF-A0A5B2TS18-F1
#
_cell.length_a   1.000
_cell.length_b   1.000
_cell.length_c   1.000
_cell.angle_alpha   90.00
_cell.angle_beta   90.00
_cell.angle_gamma   90.00
#
_symmetry.space_group_name_H-M   'P 1'
#
loop_
_entity.id
_entity.type
_entity.pdbx_description
1 polymer ?
#
loop_
_entity_poly.entity_id
_entity_poly.type
_entity_poly.pdbx_seq_one_letter_code
_entity_poly.pdbx_strand_id
1 'polypeptide(L)'
;MNLQDETFDEILSDFKYDLRRWKTRVKHMENEIVFLERLLASEAFGKVLTHTMREKRELFKKMIRIKADFLADFKAELDSYQVTLTKLASTEHLLKNKVHVERHETLNIRFEKFCKDFDDFRAKVLIQTGSVL
;
A
#
# COMPACT_ATOMS: atom_id res chain seq x y z
N MET A 1 18.42 -17.61 30.18
CA MET A 1 17.82 -16.86 29.07
C MET A 1 16.98 -15.77 29.71
N ASN A 2 17.26 -14.49 29.44
CA ASN A 2 16.59 -13.37 30.11
C ASN A 2 15.24 -13.09 29.44
N LEU A 3 14.18 -12.91 30.23
CA LEU A 3 12.83 -12.52 29.75
C LEU A 3 12.82 -11.28 28.83
N GLN A 4 13.81 -10.40 28.95
CA GLN A 4 13.94 -9.20 28.12
C GLN A 4 14.40 -9.49 26.68
N ASP A 5 15.17 -10.56 26.46
CA ASP A 5 15.60 -10.97 25.12
C ASP A 5 14.45 -11.63 24.36
N GLU A 6 13.62 -12.41 25.07
CA GLU A 6 12.41 -13.05 24.52
C GLU A 6 11.40 -12.00 24.02
N THR A 7 11.18 -10.91 24.77
CA THR A 7 10.27 -9.83 24.35
C THR A 7 10.78 -9.07 23.10
N PHE A 8 12.10 -8.94 22.94
CA PHE A 8 12.68 -8.25 21.78
C PHE A 8 12.54 -9.06 20.50
N ASP A 9 12.85 -10.36 20.58
CA ASP A 9 12.72 -11.27 19.44
C ASP A 9 11.28 -11.41 18.97
N GLU A 10 10.32 -11.41 19.90
CA GLU A 10 8.89 -11.37 19.59
C GLU A 10 8.50 -10.10 18.81
N ILE A 11 8.85 -8.91 19.31
CA ILE A 11 8.55 -7.63 18.64
C ILE A 11 9.19 -7.58 17.25
N LEU A 12 10.44 -8.02 17.12
CA LEU A 12 11.14 -8.04 15.85
C LEU A 12 10.51 -9.03 14.86
N SER A 13 10.02 -10.16 15.36
CA SER A 13 9.25 -11.14 14.58
C SER A 13 7.95 -10.52 14.05
N ASP A 14 7.20 -9.82 14.90
CA ASP A 14 5.98 -9.11 14.51
C ASP A 14 6.25 -8.06 13.44
N PHE A 15 7.31 -7.26 13.60
CA PHE A 15 7.67 -6.25 12.60
C PHE A 15 8.03 -6.86 11.25
N LYS A 16 8.73 -7.99 11.26
CA LYS A 16 9.07 -8.74 10.04
C LYS A 16 7.82 -9.34 9.39
N TYR A 17 6.86 -9.81 10.20
CA TYR A 17 5.58 -10.32 9.71
C TYR A 17 4.77 -9.21 9.03
N ASP A 18 4.62 -8.06 9.68
CA ASP A 18 3.89 -6.91 9.13
C ASP A 18 4.54 -6.38 7.86
N LEU A 19 5.87 -6.26 7.83
CA LEU A 19 6.58 -5.89 6.61
C LEU A 19 6.29 -6.85 5.44
N ARG A 20 6.25 -8.17 5.69
CA ARG A 20 5.91 -9.17 4.66
C ARG A 20 4.48 -9.00 4.18
N ARG A 21 3.54 -8.77 5.10
CA ARG A 21 2.12 -8.50 4.81
C ARG A 21 1.99 -7.24 3.95
N TRP A 22 2.64 -6.14 4.32
CA TRP A 22 2.62 -4.89 3.57
C TRP A 22 3.21 -5.04 2.17
N LYS A 23 4.36 -5.72 2.02
CA LYS A 23 4.95 -5.98 0.69
C LYS A 23 4.02 -6.79 -0.21
N THR A 24 3.35 -7.80 0.35
CA THR A 24 2.36 -8.59 -0.38
C THR A 24 1.19 -7.72 -0.86
N ARG A 25 0.69 -6.85 0.02
CA ARG A 25 -0.37 -5.89 -0.29
C ARG A 25 0.06 -4.86 -1.35
N VAL A 26 1.28 -4.36 -1.27
CA VAL A 26 1.85 -3.47 -2.30
C VAL A 26 1.82 -4.13 -3.67
N LYS A 27 2.36 -5.36 -3.77
CA LYS A 27 2.35 -6.11 -5.03
C LYS A 27 0.95 -6.35 -5.58
N HIS A 28 0.00 -6.64 -4.69
CA HIS A 28 -1.40 -6.76 -5.07
C HIS A 28 -1.95 -5.45 -5.65
N MET A 29 -1.70 -4.32 -4.97
CA MET A 29 -2.14 -2.99 -5.44
C MET A 29 -1.47 -2.59 -6.76
N GLU A 30 -0.21 -2.96 -7.00
CA GLU A 30 0.45 -2.75 -8.30
C GLU A 30 -0.32 -3.45 -9.43
N ASN A 31 -0.73 -4.70 -9.21
CA ASN A 31 -1.54 -5.43 -10.18
C ASN A 31 -2.93 -4.82 -10.38
N GLU A 32 -3.59 -4.39 -9.30
CA GLU A 32 -4.89 -3.73 -9.36
C GLU A 32 -4.81 -2.40 -10.13
N ILE A 33 -3.74 -1.63 -9.96
CA ILE A 33 -3.50 -0.40 -10.74
C ILE A 33 -3.47 -0.72 -12.23
N VAL A 34 -2.65 -1.69 -12.64
CA VAL A 34 -2.56 -2.11 -14.05
C VAL A 34 -3.92 -2.59 -14.57
N PHE A 35 -4.68 -3.32 -13.75
CA PHE A 35 -6.03 -3.74 -14.08
C PHE A 35 -6.97 -2.54 -14.31
N LEU A 36 -6.99 -1.58 -13.39
CA LEU A 36 -7.83 -0.38 -13.49
C LEU A 36 -7.45 0.49 -14.69
N GLU A 37 -6.16 0.62 -15.01
CA GLU A 37 -5.70 1.32 -16.21
C GLU A 37 -6.22 0.66 -17.48
N ARG A 38 -6.09 -0.67 -17.58
CA ARG A 38 -6.58 -1.44 -18.73
C ARG A 38 -8.10 -1.37 -18.84
N LEU A 39 -8.80 -1.49 -17.73
CA LEU A 39 -10.25 -1.33 -17.67
C LEU A 39 -10.64 0.04 -18.21
N LEU A 40 -10.05 1.11 -17.68
CA LEU A 40 -10.32 2.47 -18.15
C LEU A 40 -9.76 2.76 -19.54
N ALA A 41 -8.92 1.93 -20.14
CA ALA A 41 -8.45 2.05 -21.52
C ALA A 41 -9.34 1.31 -22.52
N SER A 42 -10.17 0.36 -22.06
CA SER A 42 -11.01 -0.49 -22.90
C SER A 42 -11.88 0.30 -23.89
N GLU A 43 -11.97 -0.21 -25.10
CA GLU A 43 -12.81 0.33 -26.18
C GLU A 43 -14.30 0.07 -25.96
N ALA A 44 -14.66 -0.81 -25.00
CA ALA A 44 -16.04 -1.09 -24.62
C ALA A 44 -16.83 0.19 -24.25
N PHE A 45 -16.13 1.25 -23.83
CA PHE A 45 -16.71 2.54 -23.47
C PHE A 45 -16.83 3.53 -24.65
N GLY A 46 -16.38 3.17 -25.85
CA GLY A 46 -16.11 4.11 -26.95
C GLY A 46 -17.32 4.81 -27.57
N LYS A 47 -18.52 4.23 -27.52
CA LYS A 47 -19.74 4.80 -28.14
C LYS A 47 -20.84 5.19 -27.15
N VAL A 48 -20.71 4.82 -25.87
CA VAL A 48 -21.81 4.87 -24.88
C VAL A 48 -21.60 5.97 -23.82
N LEU A 49 -20.39 6.52 -23.70
CA LEU A 49 -20.10 7.51 -22.65
C LEU A 49 -20.68 8.89 -22.97
N THR A 50 -21.52 9.40 -22.06
CA THR A 50 -21.88 10.83 -22.04
C THR A 50 -20.66 11.71 -21.76
N HIS A 51 -20.79 13.02 -21.97
CA HIS A 51 -19.72 13.97 -21.67
C HIS A 51 -19.23 13.86 -20.21
N THR A 52 -20.17 13.83 -19.25
CA THR A 52 -19.88 13.68 -17.82
C THR A 52 -19.14 12.37 -17.50
N MET A 53 -19.46 11.29 -18.21
CA MET A 53 -18.78 10.00 -17.99
C MET A 53 -17.36 10.00 -18.55
N ARG A 54 -17.10 10.72 -19.65
CA ARG A 54 -15.75 10.94 -20.17
C ARG A 54 -14.89 11.76 -19.19
N GLU A 55 -15.44 12.84 -18.64
CA GLU A 55 -14.73 13.65 -17.65
C GLU A 55 -14.38 12.84 -16.40
N LYS A 56 -15.34 12.07 -15.87
CA LYS A 56 -15.09 11.15 -14.74
C LYS A 56 -14.03 10.10 -15.06
N ARG A 57 -14.04 9.52 -16.27
CA ARG A 57 -13.02 8.56 -16.71
C ARG A 57 -11.63 9.17 -16.72
N GLU A 58 -11.48 10.39 -17.25
CA GLU A 58 -10.19 11.08 -17.25
C GLU A 58 -9.73 11.47 -15.84
N LEU A 59 -10.68 11.85 -14.95
CA LEU A 59 -10.38 12.06 -13.54
C LEU A 59 -9.85 10.77 -12.89
N PHE A 60 -10.50 9.62 -13.13
CA PHE A 60 -10.03 8.35 -12.60
C PHE A 60 -8.65 7.96 -13.13
N LYS A 61 -8.37 8.15 -14.42
CA LYS A 61 -7.02 7.92 -14.96
C LYS A 61 -5.96 8.76 -14.25
N LYS A 62 -6.24 10.04 -13.99
CA LYS A 62 -5.34 10.91 -13.22
C LYS A 62 -5.15 10.39 -11.79
N MET A 63 -6.23 9.99 -11.13
CA MET A 63 -6.18 9.45 -9.78
C MET A 63 -5.43 8.12 -9.68
N ILE A 64 -5.52 7.25 -10.70
CA ILE A 64 -4.71 6.02 -10.76
C ILE A 64 -3.23 6.36 -10.75
N ARG A 65 -2.78 7.31 -11.58
CA ARG A 65 -1.38 7.75 -11.62
C ARG A 65 -0.91 8.25 -10.26
N ILE A 66 -1.68 9.14 -9.63
CA ILE A 66 -1.38 9.65 -8.29
C ILE A 66 -1.25 8.49 -7.29
N LYS A 67 -2.18 7.53 -7.30
CA LYS A 67 -2.12 6.36 -6.41
C LYS A 67 -0.93 5.45 -6.71
N ALA A 68 -0.53 5.33 -7.97
CA ALA A 68 0.67 4.58 -8.38
C ALA A 68 1.95 5.22 -7.85
N ASP A 69 2.06 6.54 -7.95
CA ASP A 69 3.21 7.29 -7.42
C ASP A 69 3.31 7.10 -5.89
N PHE A 70 2.20 7.29 -5.17
CA PHE A 70 2.16 7.02 -3.71
C PHE A 70 2.50 5.58 -3.35
N LEU A 71 2.07 4.60 -4.16
CA LEU A 71 2.38 3.19 -3.93
C LEU A 71 3.87 2.91 -4.14
N ALA A 72 4.49 3.53 -5.13
CA ALA A 72 5.93 3.45 -5.38
C ALA A 72 6.73 4.05 -4.22
N ASP A 73 6.29 5.20 -3.70
CA ASP A 73 6.90 5.82 -2.51
C ASP A 73 6.79 4.90 -1.28
N PHE A 74 5.61 4.31 -1.05
CA PHE A 74 5.45 3.32 0.03
C PHE A 74 6.36 2.12 -0.15
N LYS A 75 6.49 1.59 -1.37
CA LYS A 75 7.38 0.46 -1.66
C LYS A 75 8.83 0.80 -1.29
N ALA A 76 9.32 1.97 -1.69
CA ALA A 76 10.65 2.45 -1.34
C ALA A 76 10.82 2.63 0.19
N GLU A 77 9.80 3.16 0.88
CA GLU A 77 9.80 3.29 2.34
C GLU A 77 9.87 1.91 3.03
N LEU A 78 9.12 0.92 2.55
CA LEU A 78 9.15 -0.46 3.05
C LEU A 78 10.52 -1.12 2.84
N ASP A 79 11.17 -0.89 1.70
CA ASP A 79 12.50 -1.43 1.42
C ASP A 79 13.55 -0.81 2.36
N SER A 80 13.49 0.51 2.58
CA SER A 80 14.33 1.20 3.56
C SER A 80 14.09 0.71 4.99
N TYR A 81 12.83 0.46 5.34
CA TYR A 81 12.45 -0.08 6.64
C TYR A 81 12.97 -1.51 6.83
N GLN A 82 12.93 -2.37 5.81
CA GLN A 82 13.53 -3.70 5.85
C GLN A 82 15.03 -3.67 6.16
N VAL A 83 15.77 -2.77 5.52
CA VAL A 83 17.20 -2.58 5.78
C VAL A 83 17.42 -2.18 7.24
N THR A 84 16.55 -1.32 7.78
CA THR A 84 16.57 -0.92 9.19
C THR A 84 16.35 -2.11 10.12
N LEU A 85 15.31 -2.93 9.87
CA LEU A 85 15.02 -4.14 10.67
C LEU A 85 16.16 -5.17 10.64
N THR A 86 16.83 -5.31 9.48
CA THR A 86 17.95 -6.23 9.33
C THR A 86 19.15 -5.80 10.17
N LYS A 87 19.42 -4.50 10.25
CA LYS A 87 20.47 -3.94 11.12
C LYS A 87 20.13 -4.10 12.60
N LEU A 88 18.87 -3.93 12.98
CA LEU A 88 18.41 -4.10 14.36
C LEU A 88 18.61 -5.53 14.88
N ALA A 89 18.38 -6.53 14.02
CA ALA A 89 18.61 -7.93 14.34
C ALA A 89 20.08 -8.25 14.69
N SER A 90 21.04 -7.38 14.33
CA SER A 90 22.47 -7.60 14.55
C SER A 90 23.03 -6.91 15.80
N THR A 91 22.21 -6.20 16.58
CA THR A 91 22.65 -5.44 17.77
C THR A 91 21.80 -5.78 19.00
N GLU A 92 22.35 -6.53 19.96
CA GLU A 92 21.66 -7.08 21.15
C GLU A 92 21.34 -6.07 22.28
N HIS A 93 21.60 -4.76 22.14
CA HIS A 93 21.49 -3.81 23.27
C HIS A 93 20.40 -2.72 23.16
N LEU A 94 19.16 -3.16 23.39
CA LEU A 94 18.15 -2.69 24.38
C LEU A 94 17.88 -1.21 24.78
N LEU A 95 18.62 -0.16 24.41
CA LEU A 95 18.35 1.19 24.97
C LEU A 95 17.40 2.13 24.17
N LYS A 96 16.88 1.77 22.98
CA LYS A 96 16.25 2.76 22.06
C LYS A 96 14.98 2.33 21.30
N ASN A 97 14.33 1.22 21.69
CA ASN A 97 13.22 0.60 20.93
C ASN A 97 11.98 1.47 20.73
N LYS A 98 11.72 2.46 21.58
CA LYS A 98 10.52 3.30 21.45
C LYS A 98 10.42 3.98 20.09
N VAL A 99 11.55 4.50 19.56
CA VAL A 99 11.57 5.16 18.25
C VAL A 99 11.26 4.19 17.11
N HIS A 100 11.71 2.93 17.23
CA HIS A 100 11.44 1.91 16.21
C HIS A 100 10.00 1.41 16.26
N VAL A 101 9.45 1.26 17.47
CA VAL A 101 8.03 0.93 17.69
C VAL A 101 7.14 2.06 17.17
N GLU A 102 7.39 3.31 17.58
CA GLU A 102 6.63 4.47 17.11
C GLU A 102 6.72 4.62 15.58
N ARG A 103 7.89 4.37 14.99
CA ARG A 103 8.05 4.36 13.52
C ARG A 103 7.26 3.22 12.87
N HIS A 104 7.29 2.02 13.45
CA HIS A 104 6.52 0.88 12.96
C HIS A 104 5.02 1.16 12.99
N GLU A 105 4.50 1.64 14.13
CA GLU A 105 3.10 2.00 14.31
C GLU A 105 2.68 3.11 13.35
N THR A 106 3.51 4.15 13.19
CA THR A 106 3.24 5.23 12.24
C THR A 106 3.14 4.72 10.81
N LEU A 107 4.07 3.83 10.41
CA LEU A 107 4.06 3.21 9.10
C LEU A 107 2.82 2.32 8.92
N ASN A 108 2.44 1.55 9.93
CA ASN A 108 1.25 0.71 9.93
C ASN A 108 -0.03 1.55 9.72
N ILE A 109 -0.21 2.61 10.51
CA ILE A 109 -1.36 3.51 10.43
C ILE A 109 -1.46 4.13 9.03
N ARG A 110 -0.33 4.64 8.51
CA ARG A 110 -0.28 5.23 7.16
C ARG A 110 -0.58 4.20 6.08
N PHE A 111 -0.07 2.98 6.21
CA PHE A 111 -0.26 1.90 5.25
C PHE A 111 -1.70 1.40 5.21
N GLU A 112 -2.30 1.17 6.38
CA GLU A 112 -3.70 0.73 6.49
C GLU A 112 -4.66 1.81 5.97
N LYS A 113 -4.39 3.09 6.27
CA LYS A 113 -5.15 4.20 5.69
C LYS A 113 -5.04 4.22 4.16
N PHE A 114 -3.83 4.06 3.62
CA PHE A 114 -3.64 4.03 2.18
C PHE A 114 -4.38 2.87 1.52
N CYS A 115 -4.34 1.67 2.12
CA CYS A 115 -5.07 0.50 1.62
C CYS A 115 -6.58 0.76 1.56
N LYS A 116 -7.14 1.33 2.64
CA LYS A 116 -8.57 1.68 2.68
C LYS A 116 -8.93 2.71 1.60
N ASP A 117 -8.14 3.79 1.49
CA ASP A 117 -8.36 4.83 0.49
C ASP A 117 -8.25 4.28 -0.95
N PHE A 118 -7.38 3.29 -1.17
CA PHE A 118 -7.21 2.61 -2.45
C PHE A 118 -8.41 1.71 -2.77
N ASP A 119 -8.89 0.92 -1.80
CA ASP A 119 -10.05 0.05 -1.97
C ASP A 119 -11.33 0.88 -2.24
N ASP A 120 -11.53 1.99 -1.53
CA ASP A 120 -12.65 2.92 -1.78
C ASP A 120 -12.58 3.53 -3.18
N PHE A 121 -11.37 3.88 -3.64
CA PHE A 121 -11.14 4.39 -4.98
C PHE A 121 -11.46 3.32 -6.04
N ARG A 122 -10.93 2.11 -5.87
CA ARG A 122 -11.16 0.97 -6.75
C ARG A 122 -12.64 0.65 -6.87
N ALA A 123 -13.37 0.62 -5.75
CA ALA A 123 -14.81 0.40 -5.75
C ALA A 123 -15.55 1.45 -6.59
N LYS A 124 -15.18 2.74 -6.47
CA LYS A 124 -15.78 3.83 -7.27
C LYS A 124 -15.52 3.65 -8.77
N VAL A 125 -14.31 3.24 -9.15
CA VAL A 125 -13.99 2.95 -10.56
C VAL A 125 -14.85 1.80 -11.06
N LEU A 126 -14.92 0.70 -10.31
CA LEU A 126 -15.70 -0.49 -10.69
C LEU A 126 -17.19 -0.22 -10.81
N ILE A 127 -17.79 0.54 -9.89
CA ILE A 127 -19.21 0.94 -9.96
C ILE A 127 -19.45 1.80 -11.21
N GLN A 128 -18.57 2.76 -11.50
CA GLN A 128 -18.72 3.61 -12.67
C GLN A 128 -18.53 2.82 -13.98
N THR A 129 -17.67 1.80 -14.02
CA THR A 129 -17.46 1.00 -15.24
C THR A 129 -18.51 -0.10 -15.39
N GLY A 130 -18.95 -0.71 -14.28
CA GLY A 130 -19.97 -1.74 -14.25
C GLY A 130 -21.39 -1.21 -14.45
N SER A 131 -21.62 0.10 -14.25
CA SER A 131 -22.87 0.75 -14.69
C SER A 131 -22.92 1.00 -16.21
N VAL A 132 -21.83 0.73 -16.94
CA VAL A 132 -21.73 0.95 -18.39
C VAL A 132 -21.63 -0.36 -19.17
N LEU A 133 -21.14 -1.44 -18.54
CA LEU A 133 -21.15 -2.81 -19.05
C LEU A 133 -22.51 -3.46 -18.81
#